data_AF-A0A5N5W3V5-F1
#
_entry.id   AF-A0A5N5W3V5-F1
#
_cell.length_a   1.000
_cell.length_b   1.000
_cell.length_c   1.000
_cell.angle_alpha   90.00
_cell.angle_beta   90.00
_cell.angle_gamma   90.00
#
_symmetry.space_group_name_H-M   'P 1'
#
loop_
_entity.id
_entity.type
_entity.pdbx_description
1 polymer ?
#
loop_
_entity_poly.entity_id
_entity_poly.type
_entity_poly.pdbx_seq_one_letter_code
_entity_poly.pdbx_strand_id
1 'polypeptide(L)'
;MTTDQRSAFAAEIASLAKKYKGAVRAQATTKSGYTILLTGMWGEDVGAVAITGPDGHEVRRADGWKLGKTAEVAELLWDALEENRARAAERERLAGLQSVSITSADAIGWAAAKEPSRYHLTPEQLAQLRALAEQMAAANVAVTTVE
;
A
#
# COMPACT_ATOMS: atom_id res chain seq x y z
N MET A 1 17.14 5.27 -9.47
CA MET A 1 16.61 4.42 -10.54
C MET A 1 15.08 4.47 -10.66
N THR A 2 14.32 4.60 -9.57
CA THR A 2 12.83 4.70 -9.61
C THR A 2 12.30 6.00 -10.23
N THR A 3 12.99 7.12 -10.04
CA THR A 3 12.59 8.43 -10.60
C THR A 3 12.54 8.41 -12.14
N ASP A 4 13.52 7.77 -12.79
CA ASP A 4 13.58 7.70 -14.25
C ASP A 4 12.42 6.88 -14.83
N GLN A 5 12.01 5.81 -14.14
CA GLN A 5 10.86 4.99 -14.53
C GLN A 5 9.54 5.73 -14.35
N ARG A 6 9.37 6.43 -13.22
CA ARG A 6 8.20 7.28 -12.93
C ARG A 6 8.01 8.33 -14.02
N SER A 7 9.05 9.10 -14.33
CA SER A 7 8.95 10.16 -15.33
C SER A 7 8.76 9.61 -16.76
N ALA A 8 9.41 8.48 -17.10
CA ALA A 8 9.19 7.83 -18.39
C ALA A 8 7.74 7.32 -18.55
N PHE A 9 7.18 6.73 -17.50
CA PHE A 9 5.79 6.29 -17.46
C PHE A 9 4.81 7.46 -17.61
N ALA A 10 5.04 8.54 -16.86
CA ALA A 10 4.23 9.74 -16.96
C ALA A 10 4.29 10.38 -18.36
N ALA A 11 5.47 10.43 -18.96
CA ALA A 11 5.65 10.92 -20.33
C ALA A 11 4.93 10.03 -21.36
N GLU A 12 4.93 8.71 -21.18
CA GLU A 12 4.19 7.78 -22.03
C GLU A 12 2.67 8.03 -21.96
N ILE A 13 2.10 8.19 -20.76
CA ILE A 13 0.67 8.49 -20.59
C ILE A 13 0.31 9.85 -21.17
N ALA A 14 1.14 10.87 -20.96
CA ALA A 14 0.93 12.19 -21.55
C ALA A 14 0.95 12.13 -23.09
N SER A 15 1.86 11.34 -23.67
CA SER A 15 1.91 11.08 -25.10
C SER A 15 0.65 10.37 -25.61
N LEU A 16 0.16 9.36 -24.88
CA LEU A 16 -1.08 8.66 -25.19
C LEU A 16 -2.30 9.59 -25.15
N ALA A 17 -2.42 10.43 -24.12
CA ALA A 17 -3.52 11.38 -24.03
C ALA A 17 -3.48 12.40 -25.18
N LYS A 18 -2.29 12.88 -25.55
CA LYS A 18 -2.13 13.76 -26.71
C LYS A 18 -2.50 13.07 -28.02
N LYS A 19 -2.11 11.80 -28.18
CA LYS A 19 -2.43 10.98 -29.36
C LYS A 19 -3.95 10.79 -29.52
N TYR A 20 -4.67 10.57 -28.42
CA TYR A 20 -6.11 10.32 -28.43
C TYR A 20 -6.96 11.56 -28.10
N LYS A 21 -6.38 12.75 -28.21
CA LYS A 21 -7.07 14.02 -28.01
C LYS A 21 -8.36 14.07 -28.85
N GLY A 22 -9.48 14.40 -28.22
CA GLY A 22 -10.79 14.46 -28.87
C GLY A 22 -11.54 13.13 -28.96
N ALA A 23 -10.96 12.02 -28.49
CA ALA A 23 -11.67 10.76 -28.41
C ALA A 23 -12.49 10.66 -27.11
N VAL A 24 -13.73 10.17 -27.22
CA VAL A 24 -14.59 9.94 -26.03
C VAL A 24 -13.95 8.93 -25.07
N ARG A 25 -13.26 7.93 -25.61
CA ARG A 25 -12.61 6.85 -24.89
C ARG A 25 -11.43 6.32 -25.69
N ALA A 26 -10.32 6.04 -25.02
CA ALA A 26 -9.18 5.33 -25.61
C ALA A 26 -8.56 4.37 -24.60
N GLN A 27 -8.13 3.22 -25.09
CA GLN A 27 -7.40 2.24 -24.31
C GLN A 27 -6.09 1.90 -25.01
N ALA A 28 -5.00 1.80 -24.25
CA ALA A 28 -3.70 1.42 -24.76
C ALA A 28 -2.92 0.64 -23.70
N THR A 29 -2.04 -0.24 -24.15
CA THR A 29 -1.09 -0.94 -23.26
C THR A 29 0.27 -0.27 -23.40
N THR A 30 0.89 0.08 -22.27
CA THR A 30 2.25 0.65 -22.24
C THR A 30 3.29 -0.40 -22.56
N LYS A 31 4.51 0.03 -22.87
CA LYS A 31 5.66 -0.89 -23.07
C LYS A 31 5.96 -1.75 -21.84
N SER A 32 5.68 -1.22 -20.66
CA SER A 32 5.85 -1.90 -19.37
C SER A 32 4.67 -2.80 -18.99
N GLY A 33 3.68 -2.97 -19.87
CA GLY A 33 2.56 -3.90 -19.69
C GLY A 33 1.37 -3.33 -18.90
N TYR A 34 1.34 -2.02 -18.61
CA TYR A 34 0.20 -1.39 -17.96
C TYR A 34 -0.91 -1.13 -18.96
N THR A 35 -2.16 -1.38 -18.58
CA THR A 35 -3.31 -0.99 -19.39
C THR A 35 -3.80 0.38 -18.95
N ILE A 36 -3.83 1.33 -19.89
CA ILE A 36 -4.27 2.70 -19.67
C ILE A 36 -5.62 2.88 -20.36
N LEU A 37 -6.61 3.34 -19.61
CA LEU A 37 -7.92 3.72 -20.12
C LEU A 37 -8.14 5.22 -19.87
N LEU A 38 -8.20 6.00 -20.94
CA LEU A 38 -8.53 7.42 -20.92
C LEU A 38 -9.97 7.63 -21.35
N THR A 39 -10.71 8.48 -20.64
CA THR A 39 -12.11 8.78 -20.95
C THR A 39 -12.41 10.27 -20.83
N GLY A 40 -13.41 10.73 -21.59
CA GLY A 40 -13.84 12.12 -21.59
C GLY A 40 -12.76 13.07 -22.12
N MET A 41 -12.05 12.71 -23.19
CA MET A 41 -11.04 13.59 -23.78
C MET A 41 -11.72 14.55 -24.77
N TRP A 42 -12.03 15.76 -24.32
CA TRP A 42 -12.70 16.79 -25.11
C TRP A 42 -11.83 18.03 -25.22
N GLY A 43 -11.44 18.40 -26.44
CA GLY A 43 -10.53 19.54 -26.63
C GLY A 43 -9.21 19.35 -25.89
N GLU A 44 -8.91 20.24 -24.95
CA GLU A 44 -7.71 20.19 -24.09
C GLU A 44 -8.02 19.60 -22.70
N ASP A 45 -9.15 18.94 -22.52
CA ASP A 45 -9.58 18.36 -21.26
C ASP A 45 -9.54 16.83 -21.31
N VAL A 46 -9.20 16.22 -20.19
CA VAL A 46 -9.23 14.77 -19.95
C VAL A 46 -10.14 14.55 -18.74
N GLY A 47 -11.19 13.74 -18.88
CA GLY A 47 -12.16 13.52 -17.82
C GLY A 47 -11.69 12.52 -16.77
N ALA A 48 -11.15 11.37 -17.20
CA ALA A 48 -10.65 10.36 -16.28
C ALA A 48 -9.57 9.47 -16.92
N VAL A 49 -8.78 8.85 -16.06
CA VAL A 49 -7.78 7.83 -16.39
C VAL A 49 -7.90 6.68 -15.40
N ALA A 50 -7.87 5.46 -15.92
CA ALA A 50 -7.64 4.25 -15.15
C ALA A 50 -6.34 3.60 -15.64
N ILE A 51 -5.53 3.14 -14.71
CA ILE A 51 -4.25 2.49 -14.94
C ILE A 51 -4.31 1.15 -14.23
N THR A 52 -4.26 0.07 -15.00
CA THR A 52 -4.22 -1.30 -14.48
C THR A 52 -2.81 -1.84 -14.66
N GLY A 53 -2.19 -2.25 -13.56
CA GLY A 53 -0.89 -2.91 -13.54
C GLY A 53 -0.93 -4.33 -14.10
N PRO A 54 0.23 -4.91 -14.43
CA PRO A 54 0.32 -6.31 -14.87
C PRO A 54 -0.06 -7.32 -13.77
N ASP A 55 -0.05 -6.88 -12.51
CA ASP A 55 -0.56 -7.61 -11.35
C ASP A 55 -2.09 -7.55 -11.21
N GLY A 56 -2.78 -6.84 -12.12
CA GLY A 56 -4.23 -6.68 -12.11
C GLY A 56 -4.74 -5.57 -11.18
N HIS A 57 -3.86 -4.86 -10.46
CA HIS A 57 -4.27 -3.77 -9.60
C HIS A 57 -4.57 -2.50 -10.41
N GLU A 58 -5.73 -1.89 -10.14
CA GLU A 58 -6.17 -0.67 -10.82
C GLU A 58 -6.08 0.55 -9.90
N VAL A 59 -5.54 1.65 -10.42
CA VAL A 59 -5.72 2.99 -9.86
C VAL A 59 -6.48 3.85 -10.85
N ARG A 60 -7.40 4.68 -10.34
CA ARG A 60 -8.26 5.53 -11.16
C ARG A 60 -8.34 6.93 -10.61
N ARG A 61 -8.38 7.91 -11.51
CA ARG A 61 -8.69 9.31 -11.19
C ARG A 61 -9.68 9.86 -12.21
N ALA A 62 -10.68 10.61 -11.74
CA ALA A 62 -11.83 11.04 -12.53
C ALA A 62 -12.36 12.44 -12.16
N ASP A 63 -11.49 13.31 -11.63
CA ASP A 63 -11.79 14.70 -11.28
C ASP A 63 -11.64 15.69 -12.44
N GLY A 64 -11.18 15.22 -13.61
CA GLY A 64 -10.95 16.04 -14.78
C GLY A 64 -9.70 16.92 -14.67
N TRP A 65 -8.94 17.05 -15.75
CA TRP A 65 -7.78 17.95 -15.82
C TRP A 65 -7.47 18.40 -17.24
N LYS A 66 -6.62 19.41 -17.36
CA LYS A 66 -6.10 19.87 -18.65
C LYS A 66 -5.08 18.89 -19.20
N LEU A 67 -5.10 18.61 -20.50
CA LEU A 67 -4.22 17.68 -21.20
C LEU A 67 -2.73 17.91 -20.87
N GLY A 68 -2.29 19.16 -20.76
CA GLY A 68 -0.92 19.52 -20.37
C GLY A 68 -0.49 19.05 -18.97
N LYS A 69 -1.43 18.77 -18.07
CA LYS A 69 -1.19 18.24 -16.72
C LYS A 69 -1.19 16.71 -16.64
N THR A 70 -1.35 16.02 -17.76
CA THR A 70 -1.48 14.55 -17.75
C THR A 70 -0.24 13.87 -17.19
N ALA A 71 0.96 14.43 -17.42
CA ALA A 71 2.20 13.89 -16.84
C ALA A 71 2.18 13.97 -15.30
N GLU A 72 1.86 15.14 -14.73
CA GLU A 72 1.74 15.32 -13.27
C GLU A 72 0.71 14.35 -12.66
N VAL A 73 -0.44 14.19 -13.31
CA VAL A 73 -1.48 13.25 -12.88
C VAL A 73 -0.99 11.81 -12.93
N ALA A 74 -0.29 11.43 -14.00
CA ALA A 74 0.27 10.09 -14.16
C ALA A 74 1.33 9.77 -13.11
N GLU A 75 2.16 10.74 -12.72
CA GLU A 75 3.12 10.58 -11.63
C GLU A 75 2.45 10.33 -10.28
N LEU A 76 1.38 11.06 -9.96
CA LEU A 76 0.62 10.84 -8.72
C LEU A 76 0.00 9.43 -8.69
N LEU A 77 -0.48 8.95 -9.83
CA LEU A 77 -1.04 7.60 -9.96
C LEU A 77 0.03 6.51 -9.90
N TRP A 78 1.24 6.80 -10.39
CA TRP A 78 2.38 5.91 -10.22
C TRP A 78 2.71 5.71 -8.74
N ASP A 79 2.76 6.79 -7.96
CA ASP A 79 3.03 6.71 -6.52
C ASP A 79 1.95 5.87 -5.81
N ALA A 80 0.67 6.03 -6.19
CA ALA A 80 -0.42 5.21 -5.66
C ALA A 80 -0.31 3.72 -6.03
N LEU A 81 0.17 3.40 -7.24
CA LEU A 81 0.44 2.02 -7.66
C LEU A 81 1.57 1.39 -6.84
N GLU A 82 2.67 2.10 -6.66
CA GLU A 82 3.81 1.63 -5.87
C GLU A 82 3.42 1.44 -4.40
N GLU A 83 2.59 2.34 -3.85
CA GLU A 83 2.06 2.16 -2.50
C GLU A 83 1.17 0.91 -2.40
N ASN A 84 0.29 0.69 -3.38
CA ASN A 84 -0.54 -0.52 -3.42
C ASN A 84 0.30 -1.79 -3.53
N ARG A 85 1.35 -1.78 -4.35
CA ARG A 85 2.31 -2.90 -4.48
C ARG A 85 3.04 -3.15 -3.17
N ALA A 86 3.53 -2.11 -2.50
CA ALA A 86 4.18 -2.24 -1.19
C ALA A 86 3.22 -2.83 -0.15
N ARG A 87 1.97 -2.35 -0.11
CA ARG A 87 0.93 -2.90 0.77
C ARG A 87 0.57 -4.35 0.42
N ALA A 88 0.56 -4.73 -0.85
CA ALA A 88 0.31 -6.10 -1.28
C ALA A 88 1.45 -7.05 -0.86
N ALA A 89 2.70 -6.65 -1.11
CA ALA A 89 3.89 -7.40 -0.68
C ALA A 89 3.94 -7.54 0.85
N GLU A 90 3.55 -6.50 1.59
CA GLU A 90 3.47 -6.58 3.05
C GLU A 90 2.36 -7.54 3.51
N ARG A 91 1.18 -7.53 2.87
CA ARG A 91 0.12 -8.51 3.18
C ARG A 91 0.56 -9.93 2.91
N GLU A 92 1.29 -10.16 1.82
CA GLU A 92 1.86 -11.47 1.50
C GLU A 92 2.92 -11.89 2.53
N ARG A 93 3.83 -10.98 2.91
CA ARG A 93 4.82 -11.22 3.97
C ARG A 93 4.18 -11.56 5.31
N LEU A 94 3.06 -10.92 5.62
CA LEU A 94 2.29 -11.14 6.84
C LEU A 94 1.32 -12.32 6.75
N ALA A 95 1.16 -12.93 5.57
CA ALA A 95 0.25 -14.05 5.39
C ALA A 95 0.70 -15.23 6.27
N GLY A 96 -0.22 -15.71 7.11
CA GLY A 96 0.06 -16.80 8.06
C GLY A 96 0.70 -16.38 9.38
N LEU A 97 1.06 -15.10 9.56
CA LEU A 97 1.50 -14.57 10.85
C LEU A 97 0.31 -14.11 11.70
N GLN A 98 0.36 -14.38 13.00
CA GLN A 98 -0.59 -13.86 13.98
C GLN A 98 -0.11 -12.52 14.52
N SER A 99 -1.00 -11.52 14.52
CA SER A 99 -0.73 -10.21 15.10
C SER A 99 -1.00 -10.21 16.60
N VAL A 100 0.00 -9.84 17.40
CA VAL A 100 -0.12 -9.63 18.84
C VAL A 100 0.17 -8.18 19.15
N SER A 101 -0.77 -7.51 19.84
CA SER A 101 -0.56 -6.17 20.37
C SER A 101 -0.14 -6.27 21.82
N ILE A 102 1.02 -5.70 22.16
CA ILE A 102 1.50 -5.65 23.55
C ILE A 102 1.23 -4.24 24.08
N THR A 103 0.32 -4.15 25.05
CA THR A 103 0.11 -2.93 25.82
C THR A 103 1.03 -2.96 27.03
N SER A 104 1.97 -2.02 27.13
CA SER A 104 2.83 -1.89 28.31
C SER A 104 2.01 -1.31 29.47
N ALA A 105 1.31 -2.16 30.22
CA ALA A 105 0.54 -1.72 31.39
C ALA A 105 1.40 -1.56 32.66
N ASP A 106 2.57 -2.20 32.74
CA ASP A 106 3.32 -2.36 34.01
C ASP A 106 4.71 -1.70 34.09
N ALA A 107 5.09 -0.86 33.12
CA ALA A 107 6.32 -0.07 33.25
C ALA A 107 6.03 1.23 34.00
N ILE A 108 6.30 1.22 35.29
CA ILE A 108 6.32 2.35 36.23
C ILE A 108 6.80 3.63 35.53
N GLY A 109 5.91 4.61 35.38
CA GLY A 109 6.26 5.96 34.95
C GLY A 109 5.37 6.47 33.83
N TRP A 110 4.82 7.66 34.05
CA TRP A 110 3.95 8.46 33.20
C TRP A 110 4.62 8.82 31.85
N ALA A 111 4.88 7.83 30.99
CA ALA A 111 5.25 8.04 29.61
C ALA A 111 3.98 7.90 28.77
N ALA A 112 3.52 9.04 28.25
CA ALA A 112 2.37 9.20 27.40
C ALA A 112 2.12 8.02 26.45
N ALA A 113 0.87 7.55 26.42
CA ALA A 113 0.21 6.81 25.35
C ALA A 113 1.10 6.51 24.12
N LYS A 114 2.01 5.54 24.24
CA LYS A 114 2.62 4.92 23.06
C LYS A 114 1.56 4.00 22.48
N GLU A 115 1.25 4.20 21.20
CA GLU A 115 0.50 3.23 20.41
C GLU A 115 1.02 1.82 20.75
N PRO A 116 0.13 0.85 21.04
CA PRO A 116 0.57 -0.50 21.34
C PRO A 116 1.35 -1.06 20.16
N SER A 117 2.62 -1.39 20.40
CA SER A 117 3.48 -2.02 19.40
C SER A 117 2.82 -3.31 18.92
N ARG A 118 2.61 -3.44 17.60
CA ARG A 118 2.04 -4.63 16.98
C ARG A 118 3.17 -5.52 16.47
N TYR A 119 3.21 -6.77 16.94
CA TYR A 119 4.17 -7.78 16.56
C TYR A 119 3.48 -8.84 15.68
N HIS A 120 4.23 -9.39 14.72
CA HIS A 120 3.74 -10.46 13.84
C HIS A 120 4.58 -11.71 14.08
N LEU A 121 3.93 -12.76 14.58
CA LEU A 121 4.58 -13.99 15.04
C LEU A 121 4.06 -15.18 14.26
N THR A 122 4.90 -16.18 14.04
CA THR A 122 4.42 -17.47 13.55
C THR A 122 3.57 -18.16 14.64
N PRO A 123 2.70 -19.12 14.28
CA PRO A 123 1.95 -19.91 15.27
C PRO A 123 2.84 -20.58 16.32
N GLU A 124 4.02 -21.07 15.92
CA GLU A 124 5.00 -21.71 16.81
C GLU A 124 5.59 -20.72 17.80
N GLN A 125 5.99 -19.53 17.33
CA GLN A 125 6.50 -18.47 18.20
C GLN A 125 5.45 -18.01 19.22
N LEU A 126 4.19 -17.94 18.80
CA LEU A 126 3.10 -17.62 19.72
C LEU A 126 2.87 -18.72 20.76
N ALA A 127 2.95 -20.00 20.37
CA ALA A 127 2.82 -21.12 21.29
C ALA A 127 3.95 -21.11 22.34
N GLN A 128 5.18 -20.83 21.92
CA GLN A 128 6.34 -20.68 22.81
C GLN A 128 6.15 -19.53 23.80
N LEU A 129 5.68 -18.37 23.34
CA LEU A 129 5.40 -17.23 24.22
C LEU A 129 4.31 -17.52 25.24
N ARG A 130 3.25 -18.23 24.85
CA ARG A 130 2.18 -18.65 25.78
C ARG A 130 2.70 -19.61 26.84
N ALA A 131 3.46 -20.63 26.44
CA ALA A 131 4.06 -21.58 27.36
C ALA A 131 5.00 -20.91 28.37
N LEU A 132 5.82 -19.95 27.91
CA LEU A 132 6.70 -19.18 28.79
C LEU A 132 5.90 -18.33 29.78
N ALA A 133 4.84 -17.65 29.33
CA ALA A 133 3.99 -16.85 30.20
C ALA A 133 3.29 -17.71 31.28
N GLU A 134 2.81 -18.91 30.91
CA GLU A 134 2.22 -19.87 31.85
C GLU A 134 3.23 -20.36 32.88
N GLN A 135 4.47 -20.67 32.45
CA GLN A 135 5.55 -21.06 33.37
C GLN A 135 5.89 -19.94 34.36
N MET A 136 5.98 -18.69 33.90
CA MET A 136 6.25 -17.54 34.77
C MET A 136 5.09 -17.27 35.73
N ALA A 137 3.84 -17.39 35.27
CA ALA A 137 2.66 -17.25 36.13
C ALA A 137 2.62 -18.33 37.21
N ALA A 138 2.89 -19.59 36.85
CA ALA A 138 2.98 -20.70 37.80
C ALA A 138 4.10 -20.50 38.83
N ALA A 139 5.26 -20.00 38.40
CA ALA A 139 6.37 -19.67 39.29
C ALA A 139 6.03 -18.53 40.27
N ASN A 140 5.34 -17.48 39.81
CA ASN A 140 4.93 -16.36 40.67
C ASN A 140 3.87 -16.77 41.71
N VAL A 141 2.93 -17.66 41.34
CA VAL A 141 1.95 -18.22 42.28
C VAL A 141 2.66 -19.08 43.33
N ALA A 142 3.63 -19.91 42.92
CA ALA A 142 4.40 -20.73 43.85
C ALA A 142 5.19 -19.89 44.88
N VAL A 143 5.75 -18.74 44.47
CA VAL A 143 6.48 -17.83 45.37
C VAL A 143 5.56 -17.12 46.37
N THR A 144 4.32 -16.78 45.98
CA THR A 144 3.35 -16.09 46.86
C THR A 144 2.64 -17.02 47.84
N THR A 145 2.59 -18.33 47.60
CA THR A 145 2.08 -19.34 48.56
C THR A 145 3.09 -19.80 49.61
N VAL A 146 4.33 -19.30 49.59
CA VAL A 146 5.41 -19.70 50.52
C VAL A 146 5.75 -18.58 51.53
N GLU A 147 5.05 -17.44 51.49
CA GLU A 147 5.01 -16.43 52.57
C GLU A 147 3.81 -16.68 53.51
#